data_AF-A0A5S3WZI9-F1
#
_entry.id   AF-A0A5S3WZI9-F1
#
_cell.length_a   1.000
_cell.length_b   1.000
_cell.length_c   1.000
_cell.angle_alpha   90.00
_cell.angle_beta   90.00
_cell.angle_gamma   90.00
#
_symmetry.space_group_name_H-M   'P 1'
#
loop_
_entity.id
_entity.type
_entity.pdbx_description
1 polymer ?
#
loop_
_entity_poly.entity_id
_entity_poly.type
_entity_poly.pdbx_seq_one_letter_code
_entity_poly.pdbx_strand_id
1 'polypeptide(L)'
;MDYSFIEYQANGDKCEIEFSLVNSLDVTLYWNKWRLENGVIHSSIYNTTSFIEYGFEIGDKINTLNKNELFVDMVIPEGDYETEYHYKKHGAKSGQICDTVRKFFKNKSNEPTK
;
A
#
# COMPACT_ATOMS: atom_id res chain seq x y z
N MET A 1 -9.03 -12.86 -7.76
CA MET A 1 -8.65 -12.66 -6.35
C MET A 1 -7.40 -11.84 -6.41
N ASP A 2 -7.49 -10.63 -5.89
CA ASP A 2 -6.36 -9.72 -5.81
C ASP A 2 -5.67 -9.96 -4.45
N TYR A 3 -4.34 -9.91 -4.45
CA TYR A 3 -3.53 -10.16 -3.27
C TYR A 3 -2.56 -9.00 -3.11
N SER A 4 -2.33 -8.53 -1.89
CA SER A 4 -1.29 -7.54 -1.68
C SER A 4 -0.37 -7.85 -0.50
N PHE A 5 0.88 -7.40 -0.64
CA PHE A 5 1.85 -7.34 0.43
C PHE A 5 1.99 -5.89 0.87
N ILE A 6 1.72 -5.64 2.16
CA ILE A 6 1.75 -4.32 2.75
C ILE A 6 2.81 -4.24 3.86
N GLU A 7 3.49 -3.10 3.95
CA GLU A 7 4.45 -2.81 5.02
C GLU A 7 4.35 -1.37 5.48
N TYR A 8 4.35 -1.20 6.81
CA TYR A 8 4.37 0.10 7.48
C TYR A 8 5.70 0.27 8.21
N GLN A 9 6.42 1.35 7.91
CA GLN A 9 7.70 1.65 8.54
C GLN A 9 7.57 2.78 9.55
N ALA A 10 8.42 2.74 10.59
CA ALA A 10 8.45 3.75 11.65
C ALA A 10 8.79 5.17 11.17
N ASN A 11 9.39 5.31 9.99
CA ASN A 11 9.65 6.59 9.35
C ASN A 11 8.41 7.19 8.64
N GLY A 12 7.24 6.55 8.78
CA GLY A 12 5.99 6.97 8.16
C GLY A 12 5.80 6.52 6.71
N ASP A 13 6.64 5.63 6.16
CA ASP A 13 6.39 5.03 4.83
C ASP A 13 5.40 3.86 4.93
N LYS A 14 4.37 3.86 4.07
CA LYS A 14 3.50 2.70 3.77
C LYS A 14 3.86 2.26 2.36
N CYS A 15 4.21 0.99 2.18
CA CYS A 15 4.55 0.46 0.86
C CYS A 15 3.73 -0.79 0.58
N GLU A 16 3.25 -0.89 -0.65
CA GLU A 16 2.38 -1.98 -1.05
C GLU A 16 2.73 -2.50 -2.45
N ILE A 17 2.61 -3.81 -2.60
CA ILE A 17 2.70 -4.52 -3.87
C ILE A 17 1.41 -5.31 -4.02
N GLU A 18 0.54 -4.83 -4.90
CA GLU A 18 -0.74 -5.44 -5.24
C GLU A 18 -0.57 -6.30 -6.50
N PHE A 19 -1.16 -7.49 -6.49
CA PHE A 19 -1.22 -8.42 -7.59
C PHE A 19 -2.68 -8.63 -7.97
N SER A 20 -3.06 -8.18 -9.15
CA SER A 20 -4.33 -8.61 -9.74
C SER A 20 -4.12 -9.86 -10.59
N LEU A 21 -5.04 -10.81 -10.44
CA LEU A 21 -5.09 -12.06 -11.20
C LEU A 21 -6.44 -12.27 -11.90
N VAL A 22 -7.33 -11.28 -11.87
CA VAL A 22 -8.72 -11.43 -12.34
C VAL A 22 -8.78 -11.58 -13.85
N ASN A 23 -7.96 -10.82 -14.61
CA ASN A 23 -7.96 -10.83 -16.08
C ASN A 23 -6.55 -11.00 -16.69
N SER A 24 -5.52 -10.57 -15.98
CA SER A 24 -4.09 -10.63 -16.36
C SER A 24 -3.26 -10.60 -15.07
N LEU A 25 -1.98 -10.97 -15.15
CA LEU A 25 -1.04 -10.69 -14.07
C LEU A 25 -0.66 -9.21 -14.15
N ASP A 26 -1.33 -8.39 -13.36
CA ASP A 26 -1.02 -6.98 -13.18
C ASP A 26 -0.40 -6.77 -11.80
N VAL A 27 0.64 -5.94 -11.76
CA VAL A 27 1.35 -5.61 -10.51
C VAL A 27 1.32 -4.10 -10.31
N THR A 28 0.65 -3.67 -9.26
CA THR A 28 0.58 -2.25 -8.88
C THR A 28 1.47 -2.02 -7.65
N LEU A 29 2.26 -0.95 -7.70
CA LEU A 29 3.15 -0.57 -6.62
C LEU A 29 2.68 0.76 -6.04
N TYR A 30 2.58 0.81 -4.71
CA TYR A 30 2.22 2.03 -3.99
C TYR A 30 3.31 2.38 -2.98
N TRP A 31 3.74 3.64 -3.01
CA TRP A 31 4.56 4.26 -1.98
C TRP A 31 3.81 5.45 -1.40
N ASN A 32 3.34 5.30 -0.17
CA ASN A 32 2.48 6.24 0.52
C ASN A 32 3.15 6.71 1.82
N LYS A 33 2.60 7.78 2.39
CA LYS A 33 2.88 8.19 3.77
C LYS A 33 1.75 7.73 4.67
N TRP A 34 2.05 7.27 5.88
CA TRP A 34 1.03 6.87 6.85
C TRP A 34 1.21 7.49 8.22
N ARG A 35 0.09 7.60 8.94
CA ARG A 35 0.00 7.93 10.36
C ARG A 35 -1.15 7.17 11.01
N LEU A 36 -1.05 6.89 12.30
CA LEU A 36 -2.13 6.27 13.08
C LEU A 36 -2.78 7.33 13.97
N GLU A 37 -4.06 7.57 13.78
CA GLU A 37 -4.85 8.52 14.57
C GLU A 37 -6.11 7.81 15.05
N ASN A 38 -6.32 7.74 16.38
CA ASN A 38 -7.53 7.17 16.99
C ASN A 38 -7.89 5.74 16.51
N GLY A 39 -6.88 4.92 16.17
CA GLY A 39 -7.09 3.54 15.67
C GLY A 39 -7.38 3.44 14.17
N VAL A 40 -7.30 4.54 13.43
CA VAL A 40 -7.42 4.58 11.96
C VAL A 40 -6.05 4.89 11.36
N ILE A 41 -5.65 4.12 10.36
CA ILE A 41 -4.43 4.38 9.59
C ILE A 41 -4.80 5.36 8.48
N HIS A 42 -4.25 6.56 8.53
CA HIS A 42 -4.40 7.54 7.46
C HIS A 42 -3.21 7.42 6.51
N SER A 43 -3.48 7.14 5.24
CA SER A 43 -2.50 6.97 4.18
C SER A 43 -2.65 8.07 3.14
N SER A 44 -1.60 8.83 2.86
CA SER A 44 -1.56 9.82 1.79
C SER A 44 -0.75 9.28 0.60
N ILE A 45 -1.33 9.29 -0.59
CA ILE A 45 -0.68 8.81 -1.81
C ILE A 45 0.52 9.70 -2.14
N TYR A 46 1.71 9.11 -2.22
CA TYR A 46 2.93 9.85 -2.56
C TYR A 46 3.47 9.44 -3.94
N ASN A 47 3.46 8.15 -4.27
CA ASN A 47 3.81 7.66 -5.60
C ASN A 47 3.10 6.34 -5.89
N THR A 48 2.59 6.17 -7.10
CA THR A 48 1.89 4.95 -7.53
C THR A 48 2.14 4.69 -9.01
N THR A 49 2.03 3.43 -9.41
CA THR A 49 1.95 3.04 -10.83
C THR A 49 0.53 3.14 -11.40
N SER A 50 -0.47 3.41 -10.56
CA SER A 50 -1.89 3.60 -10.94
C SER A 50 -2.22 5.08 -11.23
N PHE A 51 -3.47 5.37 -11.59
CA PHE A 51 -3.95 6.74 -11.87
C PHE A 51 -4.41 7.51 -10.63
N ILE A 52 -4.11 7.05 -9.41
CA ILE A 52 -4.53 7.75 -8.19
C ILE A 52 -3.71 9.02 -8.01
N GLU A 53 -4.38 10.13 -7.72
CA GLU A 53 -3.77 11.45 -7.58
C GLU A 53 -2.80 11.54 -6.39
N TYR A 54 -1.71 12.27 -6.58
CA TYR A 54 -0.79 12.61 -5.50
C TYR A 54 -1.53 13.38 -4.38
N GLY A 55 -1.29 12.99 -3.14
CA GLY A 55 -1.90 13.61 -1.97
C GLY A 55 -3.29 13.10 -1.62
N PHE A 56 -3.88 12.22 -2.43
CA PHE A 56 -5.14 11.57 -2.10
C PHE A 56 -5.04 10.85 -0.75
N GLU A 57 -6.01 11.05 0.13
CA GLU A 57 -6.02 10.45 1.47
C GLU A 57 -7.00 9.27 1.53
N ILE A 58 -6.51 8.18 2.09
CA ILE A 58 -7.26 6.95 2.34
C ILE A 58 -7.17 6.65 3.83
N GLY A 59 -8.31 6.42 4.48
CA GLY A 59 -8.35 5.93 5.85
C GLY A 59 -8.55 4.42 5.88
N ASP A 60 -7.75 3.67 6.63
CA ASP A 60 -7.92 2.23 6.80
C ASP A 60 -8.30 1.96 8.26
N LYS A 61 -9.55 1.56 8.51
CA LYS A 61 -9.98 1.18 9.85
C LYS A 61 -9.53 -0.24 10.13
N ILE A 62 -8.69 -0.41 11.16
CA ILE A 62 -8.17 -1.73 11.53
C ILE A 62 -9.28 -2.58 12.15
N ASN A 63 -9.64 -3.66 11.47
CA ASN A 63 -10.56 -4.67 11.99
C ASN A 63 -9.82 -5.83 12.64
N THR A 64 -8.69 -6.26 12.06
CA THR A 64 -7.84 -7.31 12.65
C THR A 64 -6.37 -7.02 12.39
N LEU A 65 -5.56 -7.12 13.45
CA LEU A 65 -4.11 -7.00 13.38
C LEU A 65 -3.47 -8.10 14.22
N ASN A 66 -2.86 -9.09 13.56
CA ASN A 66 -2.10 -10.13 14.25
C ASN A 66 -0.77 -10.39 13.54
N LYS A 67 -0.07 -11.46 13.93
CA LYS A 67 1.25 -11.80 13.36
C LYS A 67 1.22 -12.20 11.88
N ASN A 68 0.06 -12.58 11.35
CA ASN A 68 -0.11 -13.15 10.02
C ASN A 68 -0.88 -12.24 9.06
N GLU A 69 -1.84 -11.47 9.55
CA GLU A 69 -2.75 -10.70 8.71
C GLU A 69 -2.98 -9.28 9.22
N LEU A 70 -3.33 -8.41 8.28
CA LEU A 70 -3.94 -7.11 8.51
C LEU A 70 -5.23 -7.07 7.69
N PHE A 71 -6.35 -6.91 8.39
CA PHE A 71 -7.66 -6.77 7.79
C PHE A 71 -8.20 -5.37 8.12
N VAL A 72 -8.59 -4.64 7.08
CA VAL A 72 -9.04 -3.25 7.20
C VAL A 72 -10.31 -3.02 6.40
N ASP A 73 -11.14 -2.10 6.87
CA ASP A 73 -12.16 -1.48 6.02
C ASP A 73 -11.59 -0.16 5.51
N MET A 74 -11.51 -0.03 4.18
CA MET A 74 -11.10 1.20 3.54
C MET A 74 -12.21 2.24 3.65
N VAL A 75 -11.83 3.43 4.10
CA VAL A 75 -12.64 4.62 4.26
C VAL A 75 -12.12 5.64 3.26
N ILE A 76 -12.76 5.67 2.09
CA ILE A 76 -12.49 6.65 1.05
C ILE A 76 -13.44 7.85 1.27
N PRO A 77 -12.95 9.10 1.26
CA PRO A 77 -13.80 10.28 1.50
C PRO A 77 -14.96 10.45 0.49
N GLU A 78 -14.80 9.98 -0.75
CA GLU A 78 -15.76 10.20 -1.86
C GLU A 78 -16.18 8.92 -2.59
N GLY A 79 -16.36 7.80 -1.89
CA GLY A 79 -16.71 6.52 -2.53
C GLY A 79 -17.40 5.50 -1.65
N ASP A 80 -17.64 4.33 -2.23
CA ASP A 80 -18.12 3.16 -1.50
C ASP A 80 -17.02 2.63 -0.57
N TYR A 81 -17.43 2.13 0.60
CA TYR A 81 -16.53 1.44 1.51
C TYR A 81 -16.16 0.09 0.90
N GLU A 82 -14.87 -0.15 0.70
CA GLU A 82 -14.37 -1.45 0.27
C GLU A 82 -13.58 -2.11 1.41
N THR A 83 -13.86 -3.39 1.63
CA THR A 83 -13.12 -4.19 2.59
C THR A 83 -11.87 -4.75 1.91
N GLU A 84 -10.69 -4.42 2.45
CA GLU A 84 -9.42 -4.89 1.93
C GLU A 84 -8.75 -5.89 2.88
N TYR A 85 -8.25 -6.97 2.28
CA TYR A 85 -7.53 -8.01 2.99
C TYR A 85 -6.06 -8.01 2.57
N HIS A 86 -5.16 -7.70 3.50
CA HIS A 86 -3.73 -7.70 3.25
C HIS A 86 -3.01 -8.81 4.01
N TYR A 87 -2.19 -9.57 3.30
CA TYR A 87 -1.35 -10.59 3.93
C TYR A 87 -0.06 -9.95 4.44
N LYS A 88 0.26 -10.17 5.73
CA LYS A 88 1.62 -9.93 6.19
C LYS A 88 2.48 -11.08 5.70
N LYS A 89 3.45 -10.78 4.84
CA LYS A 89 4.31 -11.82 4.27
C LYS A 89 5.12 -12.50 5.39
N HIS A 90 4.77 -13.75 5.70
CA HIS A 90 5.46 -14.55 6.70
C HIS A 90 6.94 -14.75 6.32
N GLY A 91 7.86 -14.35 7.20
CA GLY A 91 9.30 -14.43 6.96
C GLY A 91 9.91 -13.32 6.10
N ALA A 92 9.12 -12.32 5.66
CA ALA A 92 9.69 -11.11 5.09
C ALA A 92 10.52 -10.38 6.14
N LYS A 93 11.72 -9.94 5.76
CA LYS A 93 12.51 -9.06 6.63
C LYS A 93 11.83 -7.71 6.70
N SER A 94 11.77 -7.11 7.88
CA SER A 94 11.31 -5.72 8.03
C SER A 94 12.05 -4.81 7.05
N GLY A 95 11.30 -4.02 6.28
CA GLY A 95 11.80 -3.12 5.24
C GLY A 95 11.90 -3.73 3.85
N GLN A 96 11.72 -5.04 3.69
CA GLN A 96 11.93 -5.70 2.40
C GLN A 96 10.93 -5.21 1.33
N ILE A 97 9.67 -5.01 1.70
CA ILE A 97 8.64 -4.54 0.79
C ILE A 97 8.92 -3.08 0.42
N CYS A 98 9.14 -2.23 1.42
CA CYS A 98 9.45 -0.83 1.16
C CYS A 98 10.75 -0.60 0.39
N ASP A 99 11.79 -1.40 0.62
CA ASP A 99 13.02 -1.32 -0.17
C ASP A 99 12.80 -1.69 -1.63
N THR A 100 11.93 -2.66 -1.91
CA THR A 100 11.57 -3.07 -3.27
C THR A 100 10.83 -1.94 -3.99
N VAL A 101 9.79 -1.42 -3.35
CA VAL A 101 8.97 -0.32 -3.87
C VAL A 101 9.80 0.94 -4.10
N ARG A 102 10.62 1.36 -3.12
CA ARG A 102 11.49 2.54 -3.26
C ARG A 102 12.51 2.39 -4.38
N LYS A 103 13.11 1.21 -4.55
CA LYS A 103 14.05 0.96 -5.66
C LYS A 103 13.36 1.09 -7.01
N PHE A 104 12.15 0.57 -7.15
CA PHE A 104 11.37 0.71 -8.38
C PHE A 104 11.13 2.19 -8.72
N PHE A 105 10.60 2.98 -7.79
CA PHE A 105 10.32 4.39 -8.04
C PHE A 105 11.57 5.26 -8.24
N LYS A 106 12.67 4.95 -7.55
CA LYS A 106 13.97 5.61 -7.78
C LYS A 106 14.55 5.30 -9.16
N ASN A 107 14.35 4.09 -9.67
CA ASN A 107 14.81 3.74 -11.01
C ASN A 107 13.98 4.46 -12.08
N LYS A 108 12.66 4.54 -11.89
CA LYS A 108 11.75 5.31 -12.74
C LYS A 108 12.09 6.80 -12.81
N SER A 109 12.48 7.44 -11.69
CA SER A 109 12.89 8.84 -11.70
C SER A 109 14.20 9.10 -12.47
N ASN A 110 15.00 8.05 -12.69
CA ASN A 110 16.27 8.13 -13.41
C ASN A 110 16.16 7.70 -14.88
N GLU A 111 14.98 7.23 -15.32
CA GLU A 111 14.74 6.98 -16.74
C GLU A 111 14.63 8.32 -17.47
N PRO A 112 15.37 8.54 -18.58
CA PRO A 112 15.19 9.72 -19.38
C PRO A 112 13.74 9.75 -19.90
N THR A 113 13.04 10.85 -19.63
CA THR A 113 11.74 11.14 -20.24
C THR A 113 11.89 11.06 -21.76
N LYS A 114 11.23 10.06 -22.36
CA LYS A 114 11.14 9.91 -23.82
C LYS A 114 10.27 10.99 -24.45
#